data_AF-A0A1E3H8W0-F1
#
_entry.id   AF-A0A1E3H8W0-F1
#
_cell.length_a   1.000
_cell.length_b   1.000
_cell.length_c   1.000
_cell.angle_alpha   90.00
_cell.angle_beta   90.00
_cell.angle_gamma   90.00
#
_symmetry.space_group_name_H-M   'P 1'
#
loop_
_entity.id
_entity.type
_entity.pdbx_description
1 polymer ?
#
loop_
_entity_poly.entity_id
_entity_poly.type
_entity_poly.pdbx_seq_one_letter_code
_entity_poly.pdbx_strand_id
1 'polypeptide(L)'
;MAIVNPSRIVFTGASARAFSLIEDGMRSGLEEALVEALRRNTAIETRPWDQDLVVAGLLADALGRLDREVFALPAAVRQAAATP
;
A
#
# COMPACT_ATOMS: atom_id res chain seq x y z
N MET A 1 -2.81 15.12 -18.49
CA MET A 1 -2.39 15.62 -17.16
C MET A 1 -2.47 14.46 -16.18
N ALA A 2 -1.39 14.18 -15.45
CA ALA A 2 -1.39 13.19 -14.36
C ALA A 2 -1.54 13.93 -13.02
N ILE A 3 -2.49 13.49 -12.20
CA ILE A 3 -2.78 14.07 -10.87
C ILE A 3 -1.73 13.62 -9.84
N VAL A 4 -1.12 12.46 -10.06
CA VAL A 4 -0.14 11.83 -9.18
C VAL A 4 1.05 11.35 -10.01
N ASN A 5 2.25 11.50 -9.45
CA ASN A 5 3.51 10.96 -9.99
C ASN A 5 3.99 9.79 -9.10
N PRO A 6 3.37 8.60 -9.21
CA PRO A 6 3.77 7.46 -8.41
C PRO A 6 5.10 6.90 -8.91
N SER A 7 6.02 6.60 -7.99
CA SER A 7 7.19 5.77 -8.31
C SER A 7 6.82 4.30 -8.53
N ARG A 8 5.65 3.87 -8.04
CA ARG A 8 5.16 2.51 -8.15
C ARG A 8 3.64 2.45 -8.22
N ILE A 9 3.14 1.62 -9.14
CA ILE A 9 1.73 1.22 -9.25
C ILE A 9 1.64 -0.27 -8.89
N VAL A 10 0.81 -0.61 -7.92
CA VAL A 10 0.62 -2.00 -7.48
C VAL A 10 -0.79 -2.46 -7.77
N PHE A 11 -0.93 -3.50 -8.59
CA PHE A 11 -2.20 -4.17 -8.85
C PHE A 11 -2.45 -5.26 -7.81
N THR A 12 -3.62 -5.24 -7.19
CA THR A 12 -3.96 -6.12 -6.05
C THR A 12 -5.38 -6.64 -6.12
N GLY A 13 -5.71 -7.59 -5.23
CA GLY A 13 -7.02 -8.21 -5.14
C GLY A 13 -7.30 -9.24 -6.23
N ALA A 14 -8.52 -9.75 -6.26
CA ALA A 14 -8.92 -10.83 -7.17
C ALA A 14 -8.69 -10.51 -8.65
N SER A 15 -8.75 -9.23 -9.04
CA SER A 15 -8.49 -8.79 -10.41
C SER A 15 -7.05 -8.96 -10.86
N ALA A 16 -6.08 -9.08 -9.93
CA ALA A 16 -4.68 -9.30 -10.26
C ALA A 16 -4.44 -10.59 -11.06
N ARG A 17 -5.31 -11.60 -10.92
CA ARG A 17 -5.25 -12.85 -11.72
C ARG A 17 -5.46 -12.64 -13.22
N ALA A 18 -6.09 -11.53 -13.60
CA ALA A 18 -6.38 -11.18 -14.98
C ALA A 18 -5.43 -10.09 -15.51
N PHE A 19 -4.41 -9.72 -14.74
CA PHE A 19 -3.53 -8.59 -15.08
C PHE A 19 -2.84 -8.76 -16.44
N SER A 20 -2.41 -9.98 -16.78
CA SER A 20 -1.78 -10.27 -18.06
C SER A 20 -2.67 -9.97 -19.27
N LEU A 21 -3.99 -9.91 -19.09
CA LEU A 21 -4.94 -9.58 -20.17
C LEU A 21 -5.00 -8.06 -20.43
N ILE A 22 -4.60 -7.25 -19.46
CA ILE A 22 -4.72 -5.78 -19.51
C ILE A 22 -3.36 -5.08 -19.50
N GLU A 23 -2.27 -5.81 -19.26
CA GLU A 23 -0.93 -5.25 -19.05
C GLU A 23 -0.50 -4.37 -20.23
N ASP A 24 -0.59 -4.88 -21.46
CA ASP A 24 -0.15 -4.15 -22.65
C ASP A 24 -0.97 -2.88 -22.90
N GLY A 25 -2.29 -2.97 -22.76
CA GLY A 25 -3.18 -1.82 -22.92
C GLY A 25 -2.94 -0.75 -21.86
N MET A 26 -2.73 -1.17 -20.62
CA MET A 26 -2.41 -0.26 -19.52
C MET A 26 -1.03 0.40 -19.71
N ARG A 27 -0.03 -0.36 -20.16
CA ARG A 27 1.30 0.16 -20.46
C ARG A 27 1.23 1.18 -21.60
N SER A 28 0.51 0.87 -22.68
CA SER A 28 0.29 1.82 -23.79
C SER A 28 -0.42 3.10 -23.31
N GLY A 29 -1.45 2.98 -22.50
CA GLY A 29 -2.16 4.13 -21.93
C GLY A 29 -1.27 5.01 -21.05
N LEU A 30 -0.38 4.42 -20.25
CA LEU A 30 0.63 5.16 -19.47
C LEU A 30 1.66 5.85 -20.38
N GLU A 31 2.09 5.17 -21.44
CA GLU A 31 2.95 5.71 -22.50
C GLU A 31 2.27 6.78 -23.36
N GLU A 32 0.96 6.96 -23.30
CA GLU A 32 0.28 8.06 -23.99
C GLU A 32 -0.02 9.22 -23.03
N ALA A 33 -0.38 8.91 -21.78
CA ALA A 33 -0.84 9.88 -20.79
C ALA A 33 0.28 10.60 -20.03
N LEU A 34 1.45 9.96 -19.86
CA LEU A 34 2.56 10.51 -19.08
C LEU A 34 3.60 11.17 -19.99
N VAL A 35 4.22 12.26 -19.51
CA VAL A 35 5.42 12.83 -20.15
C VAL A 35 6.64 11.96 -19.85
N GLU A 36 7.61 11.92 -20.78
CA GLU A 36 8.82 11.05 -20.73
C GLU A 36 9.52 11.01 -19.36
N ALA A 37 9.62 12.16 -18.68
CA ALA A 37 10.26 12.28 -17.37
C ALA A 37 9.58 11.47 -16.25
N LEU A 38 8.26 11.21 -16.36
CA LEU A 38 7.50 10.44 -15.38
C LEU A 38 7.48 8.94 -15.72
N ARG A 39 7.62 8.59 -17.00
CA ARG A 39 7.59 7.21 -17.50
C ARG A 39 8.74 6.39 -16.97
N ARG A 40 9.95 6.95 -16.96
CA ARG A 40 11.18 6.23 -16.57
C ARG A 40 11.24 5.84 -15.10
N ASN A 41 10.37 6.42 -14.26
CA ASN A 41 10.41 6.24 -12.81
C ASN A 41 9.21 5.48 -12.24
N THR A 42 8.27 5.02 -13.06
CA THR A 42 7.07 4.32 -12.58
C THR A 42 7.22 2.81 -12.77
N ALA A 43 7.41 2.06 -11.69
CA ALA A 43 7.37 0.60 -11.72
C ALA A 43 5.93 0.09 -11.61
N ILE A 44 5.54 -0.91 -12.43
CA ILE A 44 4.23 -1.55 -12.32
C ILE A 44 4.42 -2.99 -11.84
N GLU A 45 3.74 -3.35 -10.77
CA GLU A 45 3.89 -4.65 -10.11
C GLU A 45 2.52 -5.23 -9.76
N THR A 46 2.41 -6.56 -9.75
CA THR A 46 1.25 -7.28 -9.23
C THR A 46 1.59 -7.93 -7.90
N ARG A 47 0.62 -7.96 -6.98
CA ARG A 47 0.69 -8.78 -5.75
C ARG A 47 -0.09 -10.07 -5.92
N PRO A 48 0.23 -11.11 -5.12
CA PRO A 48 -0.56 -12.33 -5.09
C PRO A 48 -2.04 -12.02 -4.87
N TRP A 49 -2.90 -12.63 -5.70
CA TRP A 49 -4.34 -12.36 -5.71
C TRP A 49 -5.06 -12.88 -4.47
N ASP A 50 -4.44 -13.86 -3.79
CA ASP A 50 -4.93 -14.56 -2.62
C ASP A 50 -4.54 -13.88 -1.29
N GLN A 51 -3.81 -12.76 -1.37
CA GLN A 51 -3.42 -12.01 -0.19
C GLN A 51 -4.48 -10.97 0.16
N ASP A 52 -5.08 -11.11 1.35
CA ASP A 52 -6.03 -10.13 1.88
C ASP A 52 -5.29 -8.92 2.47
N LEU A 53 -5.07 -7.92 1.62
CA LEU A 53 -4.39 -6.68 2.00
C LEU A 53 -5.25 -5.79 2.89
N VAL A 54 -6.57 -5.97 2.91
CA VAL A 54 -7.47 -5.21 3.80
C VAL A 54 -7.26 -5.69 5.23
N VAL A 55 -7.30 -7.00 5.45
CA VAL A 55 -7.03 -7.59 6.77
C VAL A 55 -5.59 -7.30 7.20
N ALA A 56 -4.62 -7.46 6.31
CA ALA A 56 -3.23 -7.14 6.63
C ALA A 56 -3.04 -5.67 7.03
N GLY A 57 -3.68 -4.75 6.31
CA GLY A 57 -3.67 -3.32 6.63
C GLY A 57 -4.33 -3.00 7.96
N LEU A 58 -5.48 -3.62 8.26
CA LEU A 58 -6.18 -3.45 9.53
C LEU A 58 -5.33 -3.90 10.72
N LEU A 59 -4.69 -5.07 10.59
CA LEU A 59 -3.78 -5.58 11.62
C LEU A 59 -2.57 -4.67 11.81
N ALA A 60 -1.95 -4.22 10.72
CA ALA A 60 -0.82 -3.30 10.77
C ALA A 60 -1.18 -1.97 11.45
N ASP A 61 -2.37 -1.42 11.15
CA ASP A 61 -2.84 -0.20 11.81
C ASP A 61 -3.10 -0.41 13.29
N ALA A 62 -3.81 -1.48 13.65
CA ALA A 62 -4.12 -1.81 15.05
C ALA A 62 -2.84 -2.00 15.89
N LEU A 63 -1.88 -2.75 15.36
CA LEU A 63 -0.58 -2.95 16.03
C LEU A 63 0.22 -1.64 16.10
N GLY A 64 0.22 -0.84 15.03
CA GLY A 64 0.90 0.45 15.03
C GLY A 64 0.30 1.44 16.03
N ARG A 65 -1.03 1.44 16.20
CA ARG A 65 -1.70 2.23 17.23
C ARG A 65 -1.36 1.74 18.63
N LEU A 66 -1.43 0.44 18.87
CA LEU A 66 -1.08 -0.17 20.15
C LEU A 66 0.35 0.18 20.56
N ASP A 67 1.30 0.10 19.63
CA ASP A 67 2.70 0.47 19.86
C ASP A 67 2.84 1.94 20.29
N ARG A 68 2.23 2.86 19.53
CA ARG A 68 2.30 4.30 19.81
C ARG A 68 1.56 4.73 21.07
N GLU A 69 0.41 4.14 21.36
CA GLU A 69 -0.49 4.60 22.43
C GLU A 69 -0.18 3.91 23.77
N VAL A 70 0.27 2.65 23.74
CA VAL A 70 0.52 1.86 24.95
C VAL A 70 2.02 1.67 25.17
N PHE A 71 2.74 1.14 24.19
CA PHE A 71 4.13 0.72 24.42
C PHE A 71 5.15 1.86 24.39
N ALA A 72 4.84 2.97 23.71
CA ALA A 72 5.69 4.18 23.70
C ALA A 72 5.75 4.90 25.05
N LEU A 73 4.82 4.63 25.97
CA LEU A 73 4.86 5.15 27.34
C LEU A 73 5.84 4.34 28.21
N PRO A 74 6.67 5.00 29.05
CA PRO A 74 7.54 4.32 30.00
C PRO A 74 6.74 3.36 30.87
N ALA A 75 7.29 2.17 31.13
CA ALA A 75 6.58 1.09 31.84
C ALA A 75 5.98 1.52 33.20
N ALA A 76 6.64 2.45 33.90
CA ALA A 76 6.15 3.03 35.15
C ALA A 76 4.84 3.81 35.00
N VAL A 77 4.65 4.53 33.89
CA VAL A 77 3.43 5.31 33.60
C VAL A 77 2.26 4.39 33.28
N ARG A 78 2.52 3.28 32.58
CA ARG A 78 1.50 2.25 32.28
C ARG A 78 1.00 1.51 33.53
N GLN A 79 1.90 1.21 34.47
CA GLN A 79 1.53 0.53 35.72
C GLN A 79 0.69 1.44 36.64
N ALA A 80 0.98 2.75 36.65
CA ALA A 80 0.19 3.73 37.39
C ALA A 80 -1.23 3.90 36.82
N ALA A 81 -1.40 3.87 35.48
CA ALA A 81 -2.70 3.97 34.82
C ALA A 81 -3.57 2.69 34.90
N ALA A 82 -2.98 1.55 35.26
CA ALA A 82 -3.67 0.26 35.37
C ALA A 82 -4.16 -0.05 36.80
N THR A 83 -3.90 0.84 37.77
CA THR A 83 -4.39 0.72 39.14
C THR A 83 -5.65 1.59 39.29
N PRO A 84 -6.78 1.05 39.78
CA PRO A 84 -8.06 1.76 39.83
C PRO A 84 -8.06 2.98 40.76
#